data_AF-A0A662CD23-F1
#
_entry.id   AF-A0A662CD23-F1
#
_cell.length_a   1.000
_cell.length_b   1.000
_cell.length_c   1.000
_cell.angle_alpha   90.00
_cell.angle_beta   90.00
_cell.angle_gamma   90.00
#
_symmetry.space_group_name_H-M   'P 1'
#
loop_
_entity.id
_entity.type
_entity.pdbx_description
1 polymer ?
#
loop_
_entity_poly.entity_id
_entity_poly.type
_entity_poly.pdbx_seq_one_letter_code
_entity_poly.pdbx_strand_id
1 'polypeptide(L)'
;MSKKEESLFAMVKPSDSSRTLDQLAEDVFTLTQRFASVSAVHNMNTFKVLARLFKEQCVLEEENESSESKAVARPNQDVPSDSLQNPSDPDAGYSNHKGQGYQVQVAENYSEGDNDKQLSLITHIAVESADQHDANALLPAIEDLQERDMAPEELLVDSLYGSDTNCEQAKDEHGVSVIAPAMPGNQKNMHLADFDLDDQGRIISCPKGIAPDQVKKTKRGFSAAFSSATCLECESFKQCPVSKGKKACYYRYKKKDIRLARRRQHEESSAFKEKYRYRAGVEATMSEYDRRTGVKHLRVRGMKAVRFAAIMKAIGLNIFRASRHRRRKNNPITPQGGIWLTCLSFYSHVKEQILRQIRIVIAFLAILLPIFKNRQEMQF
;
A
#
# COMPACT_ATOMS: atom_id res chain seq x y z
N MET A 1 5.63 16.35 5.14
CA MET A 1 6.41 17.41 5.83
C MET A 1 6.34 17.14 7.33
N SER A 2 7.28 17.63 8.13
CA SER A 2 7.07 17.64 9.59
C SER A 2 6.06 18.73 9.95
N LYS A 3 5.35 18.60 11.09
CA LYS A 3 4.46 19.67 11.60
C LYS A 3 5.15 21.04 11.70
N LYS A 4 6.48 21.04 11.86
CA LYS A 4 7.33 22.24 11.97
C LYS A 4 7.65 22.89 10.61
N GLU A 5 7.58 22.10 9.54
CA GLU A 5 7.69 22.60 8.16
C GLU A 5 6.33 23.06 7.65
N GLU A 6 5.24 22.40 8.06
CA GLU A 6 3.87 22.82 7.75
C GLU A 6 3.53 24.18 8.37
N SER A 7 4.12 24.51 9.52
CA SER A 7 3.99 25.83 10.15
C SER A 7 4.65 26.99 9.38
N LEU A 8 5.42 26.71 8.32
CA LEU A 8 5.94 27.75 7.41
C LEU A 8 4.87 28.24 6.42
N PHE A 9 3.80 27.46 6.24
CA PHE A 9 2.60 27.87 5.51
C PHE A 9 1.59 28.44 6.51
N ALA A 10 0.72 29.35 6.07
CA ALA A 10 -0.22 30.05 6.93
C ALA A 10 -1.06 29.07 7.76
N MET A 11 -0.70 28.89 9.03
CA MET A 11 -1.47 28.08 9.96
C MET A 11 -2.70 28.86 10.39
N VAL A 12 -3.78 28.61 9.67
CA VAL A 12 -5.11 29.08 10.05
C VAL A 12 -5.51 28.35 11.34
N LYS A 13 -6.08 29.07 12.31
CA LYS A 13 -6.64 28.42 13.50
C LYS A 13 -7.72 27.42 13.04
N PRO A 14 -7.88 26.26 13.69
CA PRO A 14 -8.91 25.30 13.31
C PRO A 14 -10.31 25.91 13.20
N SER A 15 -10.64 26.89 14.06
CA SER A 15 -11.90 27.64 14.03
C SER A 15 -12.12 28.48 12.77
N ASP A 16 -11.05 28.92 12.11
CA ASP A 16 -11.09 29.81 10.95
C ASP A 16 -10.84 29.05 9.63
N SER A 17 -10.59 27.74 9.70
CA SER A 17 -10.18 26.90 8.57
C SER A 17 -11.22 26.88 7.45
N SER A 18 -12.49 26.58 7.77
CA SER A 18 -13.58 26.55 6.80
C SER A 18 -13.72 27.89 6.07
N ARG A 19 -13.81 29.00 6.83
CA ARG A 19 -13.94 30.35 6.25
C ARG A 19 -12.76 30.69 5.34
N THR A 20 -11.55 30.30 5.72
CA THR A 20 -10.36 30.57 4.90
C THR A 20 -10.35 29.73 3.63
N LEU A 21 -10.80 28.48 3.69
CA LEU A 21 -10.94 27.62 2.51
C LEU A 21 -11.98 28.18 1.53
N ASP A 22 -13.10 28.72 2.02
CA ASP A 22 -14.11 29.35 1.16
C ASP A 22 -13.57 30.62 0.49
N GLN A 23 -12.84 31.47 1.25
CA GLN A 23 -12.17 32.64 0.66
C GLN A 23 -11.16 32.22 -0.43
N LEU A 24 -10.37 31.18 -0.17
CA LEU A 24 -9.42 30.67 -1.17
C LEU A 24 -10.15 30.10 -2.40
N ALA A 25 -11.29 29.45 -2.22
CA ALA A 25 -12.11 28.97 -3.33
C ALA A 25 -12.61 30.13 -4.20
N GLU A 26 -13.04 31.23 -3.58
CA GLU A 26 -13.47 32.46 -4.24
C GLU A 26 -12.32 33.17 -4.97
N ASP A 27 -11.14 33.25 -4.36
CA ASP A 27 -9.95 33.82 -4.98
C ASP A 27 -9.54 33.01 -6.22
N VAL A 28 -9.53 31.67 -6.10
CA VAL A 28 -9.23 30.76 -7.20
C VAL A 28 -10.29 30.88 -8.31
N PHE A 29 -11.57 30.96 -7.96
CA PHE A 29 -12.65 31.18 -8.93
C PHE A 29 -12.46 32.49 -9.70
N THR A 30 -12.19 33.59 -8.98
CA THR A 30 -11.96 34.91 -9.58
C THR A 30 -10.79 34.89 -10.56
N LEU A 31 -9.67 34.28 -10.17
CA LEU A 31 -8.49 34.15 -11.03
C LEU A 31 -8.78 33.28 -12.25
N THR A 32 -9.45 32.14 -12.08
CA THR A 32 -9.76 31.24 -13.20
C THR A 32 -10.72 31.88 -14.20
N GLN A 33 -11.76 32.60 -13.76
CA GLN A 33 -12.67 33.32 -14.64
C GLN A 33 -11.99 34.48 -15.37
N ARG A 34 -11.25 35.33 -14.65
CA ARG A 34 -10.63 36.53 -15.21
C ARG A 34 -9.61 36.24 -16.31
N PHE A 35 -8.86 35.15 -16.16
CA PHE A 35 -7.79 34.79 -17.09
C PHE A 35 -8.17 33.70 -18.09
N ALA A 36 -9.39 33.15 -18.04
CA ALA A 36 -9.85 32.11 -18.97
C ALA A 36 -9.73 32.52 -20.45
N SER A 37 -10.06 33.77 -20.78
CA SER A 37 -10.01 34.31 -22.15
C SER A 37 -8.63 34.84 -22.57
N VAL A 38 -7.68 34.96 -21.62
CA VAL A 38 -6.34 35.48 -21.90
C VAL A 38 -5.44 34.33 -22.35
N SER A 39 -5.35 34.10 -23.66
CA SER A 39 -4.64 32.96 -24.27
C SER A 39 -3.22 32.74 -23.71
N ALA A 40 -2.45 33.82 -23.48
CA ALA A 40 -1.10 33.73 -22.93
C ALA A 40 -1.06 33.12 -21.52
N VAL A 41 -2.07 33.39 -20.68
CA VAL A 41 -2.17 32.86 -19.31
C VAL A 41 -2.84 31.50 -19.31
N HIS A 42 -3.93 31.34 -20.06
CA HIS A 42 -4.67 30.09 -20.18
C HIS A 42 -3.78 28.90 -20.59
N ASN A 43 -2.78 29.16 -21.44
CA ASN A 43 -1.85 28.13 -21.92
C ASN A 43 -0.74 27.76 -20.91
N MET A 44 -0.54 28.53 -19.83
CA MET A 44 0.47 28.25 -18.82
C MET A 44 0.14 26.98 -18.02
N ASN A 45 1.15 26.14 -17.76
CA ASN A 45 0.97 24.95 -16.94
C ASN A 45 0.51 25.30 -15.51
N THR A 46 1.01 26.39 -14.95
CA THR A 46 0.61 26.87 -13.61
C THR A 46 -0.87 27.25 -13.55
N PHE A 47 -1.39 27.89 -14.60
CA PHE A 47 -2.82 28.22 -14.69
C PHE A 47 -3.69 26.97 -14.87
N LYS A 48 -3.24 26.00 -15.67
CA LYS A 48 -3.93 24.70 -15.80
C LYS A 48 -4.01 23.94 -14.47
N VAL A 49 -2.95 24.01 -13.66
CA VAL A 49 -2.93 23.43 -12.31
C VAL A 49 -3.89 24.17 -11.37
N LEU A 50 -3.96 25.50 -11.45
CA LEU A 50 -4.94 26.30 -10.71
C LEU A 50 -6.39 25.97 -11.09
N ALA A 51 -6.67 25.81 -12.39
CA ALA A 51 -7.98 25.40 -12.89
C ALA A 51 -8.34 23.97 -12.45
N ARG A 52 -7.36 23.05 -12.42
CA ARG A 52 -7.52 21.70 -11.88
C ARG A 52 -7.88 21.73 -10.40
N LEU A 53 -7.16 22.52 -9.59
CA LEU A 53 -7.45 22.71 -8.17
C LEU A 53 -8.91 23.11 -7.96
N PHE A 54 -9.37 24.14 -8.68
CA PHE A 54 -10.76 24.60 -8.59
C PHE A 54 -11.75 23.48 -8.91
N LYS A 55 -11.56 22.79 -10.03
CA LYS A 55 -12.44 21.72 -10.49
C LYS A 55 -12.55 20.58 -9.48
N GLU A 56 -11.44 20.21 -8.86
CA GLU A 56 -11.35 19.05 -7.97
C GLU A 56 -11.74 19.36 -6.53
N GLN A 57 -11.57 20.60 -6.06
CA GLN A 57 -11.65 20.94 -4.64
C GLN A 57 -12.63 22.07 -4.32
N CYS A 58 -13.29 22.67 -5.32
CA CYS A 58 -14.28 23.71 -5.12
C CYS A 58 -15.62 23.35 -5.78
N VAL A 59 -16.71 23.98 -5.32
CA VAL A 59 -18.02 23.96 -5.97
C VAL A 59 -18.57 25.38 -6.07
N LEU A 60 -19.51 25.59 -6.98
CA LEU A 60 -20.35 26.79 -7.01
C LEU A 60 -21.66 26.47 -6.31
N GLU A 61 -22.00 27.26 -5.30
CA GLU A 61 -23.30 27.26 -4.65
C GLU A 61 -24.13 28.41 -5.20
N GLU A 62 -25.39 28.14 -5.52
CA GLU A 62 -26.37 29.16 -5.86
C GLU A 62 -26.93 29.74 -4.55
N GLU A 63 -26.76 31.03 -4.31
CA GLU A 63 -27.44 31.69 -3.20
C GLU A 63 -28.93 31.84 -3.55
N ASN A 64 -29.80 31.35 -2.67
CA ASN A 64 -31.25 31.27 -2.90
C ASN A 64 -31.97 32.62 -3.14
N GLU A 65 -31.27 33.76 -3.08
CA GLU A 65 -31.85 35.10 -3.24
C GLU A 65 -31.02 36.06 -4.12
N SER A 66 -29.85 35.66 -4.63
CA SER A 66 -29.00 36.47 -5.51
C SER A 66 -28.65 35.67 -6.76
N SER A 67 -28.59 36.30 -7.94
CA SER A 67 -28.18 35.63 -9.19
C SER A 67 -26.66 35.37 -9.26
N GLU A 68 -25.94 35.53 -8.15
CA GLU A 68 -24.49 35.38 -8.07
C GLU A 68 -24.14 34.02 -7.47
N SER A 69 -23.40 33.21 -8.23
CA SER A 69 -22.87 31.93 -7.76
C SER A 69 -21.64 32.17 -6.88
N LYS A 70 -21.66 31.62 -5.67
CA LYS A 70 -20.52 31.70 -4.74
C LYS A 70 -19.66 30.46 -4.82
N ALA A 71 -18.34 30.64 -4.93
CA ALA A 71 -17.41 29.52 -4.85
C ALA A 71 -17.10 29.17 -3.38
N VAL A 72 -17.22 27.88 -3.05
CA VAL A 72 -16.89 27.35 -1.72
C VAL A 72 -16.01 26.11 -1.84
N ALA A 73 -15.30 25.77 -0.77
CA ALA A 73 -14.49 24.56 -0.74
C ALA A 73 -15.38 23.31 -0.64
N ARG A 74 -15.01 22.24 -1.36
CA ARG A 74 -15.67 20.95 -1.23
C ARG A 74 -15.47 20.38 0.18
N PRO A 75 -16.50 19.74 0.76
CA PRO A 75 -16.30 18.92 1.95
C PRO A 75 -15.24 17.83 1.69
N ASN A 76 -14.39 17.55 2.68
CA ASN A 76 -13.27 16.60 2.52
C ASN A 76 -13.69 15.22 1.98
N GLN A 77 -14.90 14.75 2.32
CA GLN A 77 -15.43 13.46 1.88
C GLN A 77 -15.80 13.42 0.39
N ASP A 78 -16.03 14.60 -0.21
CA ASP A 78 -16.44 14.76 -1.61
C ASP A 78 -15.25 15.14 -2.51
N VAL A 79 -14.05 15.31 -1.93
CA VAL A 79 -12.81 15.53 -2.67
C VAL A 79 -12.26 14.19 -3.16
N PRO A 80 -12.03 14.02 -4.46
CA PRO A 80 -11.44 12.80 -5.01
C PRO A 80 -10.06 12.48 -4.42
N SER A 81 -9.72 11.20 -4.27
CA SER A 81 -8.41 10.76 -3.75
C SER A 81 -7.24 11.06 -4.70
N ASP A 82 -7.50 11.19 -6.00
CA ASP A 82 -6.56 11.61 -7.04
C ASP A 82 -6.51 13.13 -7.23
N SER A 83 -7.16 13.88 -6.33
CA SER A 83 -7.11 15.34 -6.35
C SER A 83 -5.69 15.88 -6.16
N LEU A 84 -5.45 17.07 -6.72
CA LEU A 84 -4.16 17.74 -6.65
C LEU A 84 -3.68 17.94 -5.21
N GLN A 85 -2.60 17.24 -4.84
CA GLN A 85 -2.00 17.36 -3.50
C GLN A 85 -0.96 18.47 -3.41
N ASN A 86 -0.16 18.64 -4.47
CA ASN A 86 0.91 19.65 -4.51
C ASN A 86 1.06 20.20 -5.94
N PRO A 87 0.94 21.52 -6.15
CA PRO A 87 1.13 22.14 -7.47
C PRO A 87 2.51 21.88 -8.10
N SER A 88 3.54 21.63 -7.28
CA SER A 88 4.90 21.31 -7.74
C SER A 88 5.08 19.84 -8.15
N ASP A 89 4.12 18.97 -7.83
CA ASP A 89 4.14 17.54 -8.14
C ASP A 89 2.71 17.04 -8.42
N PRO A 90 2.10 17.42 -9.56
CA PRO A 90 0.69 17.19 -9.82
C PRO A 90 0.31 15.71 -10.03
N ASP A 91 1.29 14.83 -10.23
CA ASP A 91 1.05 13.39 -10.42
C ASP A 91 1.01 12.62 -9.07
N ALA A 92 1.32 13.30 -7.95
CA ALA A 92 1.27 12.71 -6.62
C ALA A 92 -0.16 12.74 -6.07
N GLY A 93 -0.71 11.57 -5.79
CA GLY A 93 -2.03 11.40 -5.18
C GLY A 93 -1.99 11.19 -3.67
N TYR A 94 -3.11 10.77 -3.13
CA TYR A 94 -3.30 10.60 -1.68
C TYR A 94 -4.00 9.29 -1.32
N SER A 95 -3.54 8.68 -0.24
CA SER A 95 -4.21 7.57 0.43
C SER A 95 -4.21 7.77 1.94
N ASN A 96 -5.32 7.44 2.59
CA ASN A 96 -5.43 7.50 4.05
C ASN A 96 -4.39 6.62 4.78
N HIS A 97 -3.95 5.53 4.14
CA HIS A 97 -3.00 4.59 4.73
C HIS A 97 -1.54 4.90 4.36
N LYS A 98 -1.31 5.42 3.14
CA LYS A 98 0.03 5.62 2.57
C LYS A 98 0.51 7.07 2.68
N GLY A 99 -0.41 8.02 2.83
CA GLY A 99 -0.16 9.44 2.77
C GLY A 99 -0.12 9.98 1.34
N GLN A 100 0.50 11.14 1.17
CA GLN A 100 0.68 11.79 -0.13
C GLN A 100 1.92 11.24 -0.84
N GLY A 101 1.83 11.07 -2.16
CA GLY A 101 2.98 10.74 -3.00
C GLY A 101 2.71 9.61 -3.98
N TYR A 102 3.64 8.66 -4.01
CA TYR A 102 3.66 7.53 -4.92
C TYR A 102 3.81 6.23 -4.15
N GLN A 103 3.42 5.14 -4.79
CA GLN A 103 3.66 3.78 -4.31
C GLN A 103 4.45 2.99 -5.35
N VAL A 104 5.14 1.95 -4.86
CA VAL A 104 5.92 1.05 -5.71
C VAL A 104 5.43 -0.37 -5.49
N GLN A 105 4.93 -0.98 -6.57
CA GLN A 105 4.58 -2.39 -6.63
C GLN A 105 5.84 -3.19 -6.96
N VAL A 106 6.10 -4.25 -6.19
CA VAL A 106 7.35 -5.03 -6.29
C VAL A 106 7.02 -6.51 -6.32
N ALA A 107 7.57 -7.22 -7.32
CA ALA A 107 7.59 -8.67 -7.33
C ALA A 107 9.03 -9.17 -7.33
N GLU A 108 9.27 -10.26 -6.61
CA GLU A 108 10.57 -10.91 -6.48
C GLU A 108 10.39 -12.42 -6.66
N ASN A 109 11.38 -13.08 -7.26
CA ASN A 109 11.42 -14.54 -7.27
C ASN A 109 11.94 -15.11 -5.94
N TYR A 110 11.37 -16.24 -5.54
CA TYR A 110 11.87 -17.01 -4.41
C TYR A 110 12.17 -18.44 -4.87
N SER A 111 12.78 -19.23 -3.99
CA SER A 111 13.06 -20.64 -4.24
C SER A 111 12.71 -21.46 -3.01
N GLU A 112 12.18 -22.65 -3.24
CA GLU A 112 11.82 -23.58 -2.18
C GLU A 112 13.05 -24.32 -1.64
N GLY A 113 12.99 -24.70 -0.36
CA GLY A 113 14.07 -25.39 0.35
C GLY A 113 15.06 -24.48 1.07
N ASP A 114 15.91 -25.09 1.90
CA ASP A 114 16.87 -24.40 2.79
C ASP A 114 18.20 -24.09 2.07
N ASN A 115 18.12 -23.85 0.76
CA ASN A 115 19.27 -23.49 -0.03
C ASN A 115 19.40 -21.97 -0.01
N ASP A 116 19.91 -21.46 1.12
CA ASP A 116 20.35 -20.08 1.41
C ASP A 116 21.35 -19.49 0.37
N LYS A 117 21.61 -20.27 -0.68
CA LYS A 117 22.53 -20.06 -1.78
C LYS A 117 21.83 -19.57 -3.04
N GLN A 118 20.51 -19.61 -3.18
CA GLN A 118 19.86 -19.20 -4.43
C GLN A 118 19.71 -17.67 -4.55
N LEU A 119 19.72 -17.17 -5.78
CA LEU A 119 19.72 -15.74 -6.08
C LEU A 119 18.29 -15.21 -6.21
N SER A 120 17.82 -14.46 -5.21
CA SER A 120 16.57 -13.71 -5.26
C SER A 120 16.78 -12.34 -5.91
N LEU A 121 15.94 -12.04 -6.90
CA LEU A 121 15.97 -10.85 -7.72
C LEU A 121 14.56 -10.26 -7.79
N ILE A 122 14.51 -8.93 -7.77
CA ILE A 122 13.31 -8.20 -8.14
C ILE A 122 13.05 -8.45 -9.62
N THR A 123 11.89 -9.01 -9.95
CA THR A 123 11.48 -9.34 -11.31
C THR A 123 10.52 -8.33 -11.91
N HIS A 124 9.81 -7.55 -11.07
CA HIS A 124 8.87 -6.53 -11.51
C HIS A 124 8.88 -5.32 -10.57
N ILE A 125 8.80 -4.11 -11.17
CA ILE A 125 8.62 -2.83 -10.48
C ILE A 125 7.61 -2.01 -11.27
N ALA A 126 6.52 -1.61 -10.62
CA ALA A 126 5.62 -0.57 -11.14
C ALA A 126 5.51 0.58 -10.15
N VAL A 127 5.42 1.80 -10.68
CA VAL A 127 5.22 3.01 -9.87
C VAL A 127 3.89 3.63 -10.24
N GLU A 128 3.11 3.86 -9.21
CA GLU A 128 1.73 4.36 -9.27
C GLU A 128 1.57 5.53 -8.31
N SER A 129 0.51 6.30 -8.53
CA SER A 129 0.11 7.32 -7.57
C SER A 129 -0.42 6.67 -6.29
N ALA A 130 -0.28 7.34 -5.14
CA ALA A 130 -0.63 6.76 -3.84
C ALA A 130 -2.13 6.41 -3.68
N ASP A 131 -3.02 7.03 -4.46
CA ASP A 131 -4.46 6.76 -4.47
C ASP A 131 -4.83 5.42 -5.12
N GLN A 132 -3.92 4.82 -5.91
CA GLN A 132 -4.21 3.58 -6.60
C GLN A 132 -4.39 2.41 -5.62
N HIS A 133 -5.38 1.57 -5.90
CA HIS A 133 -5.73 0.44 -5.04
C HIS A 133 -4.89 -0.79 -5.40
N ASP A 134 -4.28 -1.44 -4.39
CA ASP A 134 -3.34 -2.56 -4.59
C ASP A 134 -3.95 -3.74 -5.37
N ALA A 135 -5.24 -3.99 -5.16
CA ALA A 135 -6.02 -4.96 -5.94
C ALA A 135 -5.89 -4.79 -7.47
N ASN A 136 -5.69 -3.56 -7.98
CA ASN A 136 -5.60 -3.30 -9.42
C ASN A 136 -4.20 -3.55 -9.98
N ALA A 137 -3.19 -3.73 -9.14
CA ALA A 137 -1.80 -3.90 -9.58
C ALA A 137 -1.44 -5.35 -9.97
N LEU A 138 -2.23 -6.34 -9.54
CA LEU A 138 -1.88 -7.76 -9.73
C LEU A 138 -1.85 -8.18 -11.20
N LEU A 139 -2.94 -7.95 -11.93
CA LEU A 139 -3.06 -8.38 -13.33
C LEU A 139 -2.05 -7.66 -14.23
N PRO A 140 -1.87 -6.33 -14.15
CA PRO A 140 -0.82 -5.65 -14.90
C PRO A 140 0.60 -6.19 -14.62
N ALA A 141 0.89 -6.59 -13.38
CA ALA A 141 2.18 -7.20 -13.05
C ALA A 141 2.35 -8.58 -13.70
N ILE A 142 1.29 -9.39 -13.76
CA ILE A 142 1.30 -10.69 -14.43
C ILE A 142 1.47 -10.51 -15.95
N GLU A 143 0.75 -9.57 -16.55
CA GLU A 143 0.86 -9.23 -17.98
C GLU A 143 2.29 -8.80 -18.35
N ASP A 144 2.89 -7.87 -17.60
CA ASP A 144 4.28 -7.43 -17.81
C ASP A 144 5.29 -8.57 -17.64
N LEU A 145 5.04 -9.51 -16.72
CA LEU A 145 5.89 -10.68 -16.56
C LEU A 145 5.71 -11.67 -17.72
N GLN A 146 4.50 -11.84 -18.25
CA GLN A 146 4.23 -12.68 -19.43
C GLN A 146 4.87 -12.12 -20.70
N GLU A 147 4.75 -10.80 -20.93
CA GLU A 147 5.38 -10.13 -22.08
C GLU A 147 6.91 -10.31 -22.12
N ARG A 148 7.52 -10.57 -20.97
CA ARG A 148 8.95 -10.80 -20.82
C ARG A 148 9.34 -12.27 -20.70
N ASP A 149 8.41 -13.20 -20.93
CA ASP A 149 8.60 -14.65 -20.76
C ASP A 149 9.09 -15.02 -19.34
N MET A 150 8.62 -14.30 -18.33
CA MET A 150 9.00 -14.41 -16.92
C MET A 150 7.82 -14.66 -15.97
N ALA A 151 6.65 -15.01 -16.51
CA ALA A 151 5.46 -15.28 -15.71
C ALA A 151 5.66 -16.51 -14.81
N PRO A 152 5.34 -16.42 -13.51
CA PRO A 152 5.46 -17.55 -12.61
C PRO A 152 4.27 -18.51 -12.77
N GLU A 153 4.47 -19.77 -12.41
CA GLU A 153 3.36 -20.72 -12.27
C GLU A 153 2.44 -20.33 -11.09
N GLU A 154 3.04 -19.76 -10.05
CA GLU A 154 2.35 -19.38 -8.82
C GLU A 154 2.88 -18.06 -8.25
N LEU A 155 1.99 -17.26 -7.69
CA LEU A 155 2.31 -15.93 -7.17
C LEU A 155 1.77 -15.79 -5.75
N LEU A 156 2.69 -15.62 -4.79
CA LEU A 156 2.35 -15.34 -3.39
C LEU A 156 2.13 -13.84 -3.20
N VAL A 157 0.95 -13.46 -2.74
CA VAL A 157 0.60 -12.04 -2.55
C VAL A 157 -0.11 -11.79 -1.23
N ASP A 158 -0.10 -10.54 -0.80
CA ASP A 158 -0.92 -10.12 0.34
C ASP A 158 -2.42 -10.19 -0.02
N SER A 159 -3.24 -10.27 1.02
CA SER A 159 -4.70 -10.30 0.97
C SER A 159 -5.32 -9.19 0.12
N LEU A 160 -4.70 -8.00 0.09
CA LEU A 160 -5.17 -6.85 -0.71
C LEU A 160 -5.10 -7.08 -2.23
N TYR A 161 -4.21 -7.95 -2.70
CA TYR A 161 -4.08 -8.33 -4.11
C TYR A 161 -4.95 -9.56 -4.44
N GLY A 162 -5.26 -10.39 -3.45
CA GLY A 162 -5.94 -11.68 -3.58
C GLY A 162 -7.47 -11.61 -3.69
N SER A 163 -8.02 -10.66 -4.44
CA SER A 163 -9.47 -10.61 -4.66
C SER A 163 -9.95 -11.88 -5.40
N ASP A 164 -11.20 -12.31 -5.16
CA ASP A 164 -11.77 -13.48 -5.87
C ASP A 164 -11.74 -13.30 -7.39
N THR A 165 -12.03 -12.09 -7.88
CA THR A 165 -11.94 -11.76 -9.29
C THR A 165 -10.51 -11.89 -9.81
N ASN A 166 -9.53 -11.35 -9.07
CA ASN A 166 -8.12 -11.40 -9.45
C ASN A 166 -7.60 -12.84 -9.52
N CYS A 167 -7.96 -13.68 -8.55
CA CYS A 167 -7.54 -15.08 -8.54
C CYS A 167 -8.12 -15.85 -9.75
N GLU A 168 -9.40 -15.65 -10.08
CA GLU A 168 -10.03 -16.32 -11.23
C GLU A 168 -9.41 -15.81 -12.54
N GLN A 169 -9.25 -14.50 -12.73
CA GLN A 169 -8.67 -13.94 -13.96
C GLN A 169 -7.20 -14.33 -14.14
N ALA A 170 -6.39 -14.26 -13.08
CA ALA A 170 -5.01 -14.73 -13.13
C ALA A 170 -4.91 -16.19 -13.57
N LYS A 171 -5.85 -17.04 -13.12
CA LYS A 171 -5.85 -18.46 -13.48
C LYS A 171 -6.38 -18.71 -14.89
N ASP A 172 -7.52 -18.13 -15.24
CA ASP A 172 -8.23 -18.38 -16.49
C ASP A 172 -7.56 -17.71 -17.68
N GLU A 173 -7.08 -16.49 -17.51
CA GLU A 173 -6.52 -15.66 -18.59
C GLU A 173 -4.99 -15.81 -18.69
N HIS A 174 -4.31 -16.03 -17.55
CA HIS A 174 -2.84 -16.03 -17.50
C HIS A 174 -2.21 -17.37 -17.04
N GLY A 175 -3.02 -18.35 -16.63
CA GLY A 175 -2.53 -19.65 -16.14
C GLY A 175 -1.88 -19.62 -14.75
N VAL A 176 -1.76 -18.44 -14.12
CA VAL A 176 -1.03 -18.20 -12.87
C VAL A 176 -1.91 -18.50 -11.66
N SER A 177 -1.41 -19.32 -10.74
CA SER A 177 -2.10 -19.59 -9.48
C SER A 177 -1.76 -18.53 -8.42
N VAL A 178 -2.75 -17.73 -8.03
CA VAL A 178 -2.55 -16.69 -7.00
C VAL A 178 -2.83 -17.27 -5.62
N ILE A 179 -1.82 -17.24 -4.76
CA ILE A 179 -1.90 -17.73 -3.38
C ILE A 179 -1.92 -16.52 -2.45
N ALA A 180 -3.09 -16.27 -1.88
CA ALA A 180 -3.35 -15.12 -1.02
C ALA A 180 -4.36 -15.50 0.06
N PRO A 181 -4.24 -14.97 1.29
CA PRO A 181 -5.26 -15.09 2.30
C PRO A 181 -6.53 -14.37 1.84
N ALA A 182 -7.68 -14.88 2.26
CA ALA A 182 -8.92 -14.18 2.05
C ALA A 182 -9.01 -12.97 2.96
N MET A 183 -9.40 -11.85 2.36
CA MET A 183 -9.68 -10.62 3.11
C MET A 183 -10.60 -10.95 4.30
N PRO A 184 -10.19 -10.56 5.52
CA PRO A 184 -10.98 -10.81 6.71
C PRO A 184 -12.32 -10.10 6.53
N GLY A 185 -13.40 -10.88 6.65
CA GLY A 185 -14.75 -10.33 6.70
C GLY A 185 -15.03 -9.69 8.05
N ASN A 186 -16.29 -9.36 8.32
CA ASN A 186 -16.70 -9.00 9.67
C ASN A 186 -16.53 -10.21 10.61
N GLN A 187 -15.47 -10.20 11.40
CA GLN A 187 -15.12 -11.29 12.34
C GLN A 187 -16.18 -11.52 13.44
N LYS A 188 -17.14 -10.61 13.61
CA LYS A 188 -18.23 -10.76 14.59
C LYS A 188 -19.32 -11.73 14.13
N ASN A 189 -19.36 -12.07 12.84
CA ASN A 189 -20.40 -12.90 12.24
C ASN A 189 -19.79 -14.20 11.71
N MET A 190 -20.55 -15.29 11.79
CA MET A 190 -20.21 -16.55 11.14
C MET A 190 -20.14 -16.37 9.62
N HIS A 191 -19.26 -17.14 8.99
CA HIS A 191 -19.00 -17.13 7.56
C HIS A 191 -19.42 -18.45 6.93
N LEU A 192 -19.59 -18.46 5.60
CA LEU A 192 -19.89 -19.69 4.86
C LEU A 192 -18.80 -20.77 5.04
N ALA A 193 -17.56 -20.37 5.36
CA ALA A 193 -16.45 -21.28 5.67
C ALA A 193 -16.67 -22.14 6.92
N ASP A 194 -17.53 -21.68 7.84
CA ASP A 194 -17.86 -22.40 9.08
C ASP A 194 -18.94 -23.48 8.84
N PHE A 195 -19.58 -23.46 7.68
CA PHE A 195 -20.59 -24.44 7.28
C PHE A 195 -19.91 -25.58 6.52
N ASP A 196 -20.46 -26.78 6.68
CA ASP A 196 -20.02 -27.94 5.91
C ASP A 196 -20.66 -27.89 4.52
N LEU A 197 -19.84 -27.98 3.47
CA LEU A 197 -20.25 -27.83 2.08
C LEU A 197 -19.89 -29.09 1.28
N ASP A 198 -20.79 -29.51 0.40
CA ASP A 198 -20.48 -30.55 -0.59
C ASP A 198 -19.55 -30.04 -1.72
N ASP A 199 -19.15 -30.96 -2.61
CA ASP A 199 -18.31 -30.66 -3.77
C ASP A 199 -18.94 -29.64 -4.74
N GLN A 200 -20.26 -29.49 -4.73
CA GLN A 200 -20.99 -28.49 -5.52
C GLN A 200 -21.17 -27.15 -4.78
N GLY A 201 -20.80 -27.08 -3.50
CA GLY A 201 -20.95 -25.94 -2.62
C GLY A 201 -22.31 -25.84 -1.95
N ARG A 202 -23.09 -26.92 -1.88
CA ARG A 202 -24.35 -26.96 -1.11
C ARG A 202 -24.04 -27.19 0.35
N ILE A 203 -24.73 -26.45 1.22
CA ILE A 203 -24.61 -26.66 2.67
C ILE A 203 -25.18 -28.03 3.06
N ILE A 204 -24.36 -28.85 3.70
CA ILE A 204 -24.72 -30.12 4.31
C ILE A 204 -25.20 -29.88 5.74
N SER A 205 -24.43 -29.11 6.51
CA SER A 205 -24.78 -28.77 7.90
C SER A 205 -24.23 -27.40 8.32
N CYS A 206 -24.87 -26.80 9.32
CA CYS A 206 -24.37 -25.58 9.98
C CYS A 206 -23.31 -25.92 11.05
N PRO A 207 -22.62 -24.92 11.63
CA PRO A 207 -21.62 -25.15 12.69
C PRO A 207 -22.14 -25.88 13.94
N LYS A 208 -23.47 -25.95 14.13
CA LYS A 208 -24.13 -26.70 15.20
C LYS A 208 -24.58 -28.11 14.76
N GLY A 209 -24.18 -28.56 13.58
CA GLY A 209 -24.51 -29.89 13.03
C GLY A 209 -25.94 -30.00 12.46
N ILE A 210 -26.66 -28.89 12.29
CA ILE A 210 -28.05 -28.90 11.84
C ILE A 210 -28.08 -28.82 10.31
N ALA A 211 -28.72 -29.79 9.67
CA ALA A 211 -28.91 -29.81 8.22
C ALA A 211 -30.05 -28.86 7.78
N PRO A 212 -29.95 -28.23 6.61
CA PRO A 212 -31.07 -27.50 6.03
C PRO A 212 -32.16 -28.46 5.54
N ASP A 213 -33.43 -28.07 5.70
CA ASP A 213 -34.58 -28.80 5.17
C ASP A 213 -34.53 -28.91 3.63
N GLN A 214 -33.94 -27.91 2.99
CA GLN A 214 -33.81 -27.87 1.53
C GLN A 214 -32.66 -26.97 1.09
N VAL A 215 -31.90 -27.39 0.07
CA VAL A 215 -30.95 -26.54 -0.65
C VAL A 215 -31.36 -26.46 -2.12
N LYS A 216 -31.66 -25.24 -2.58
CA LYS A 216 -32.04 -24.97 -3.99
C LYS A 216 -30.91 -24.25 -4.72
N LYS A 217 -30.60 -24.72 -5.92
CA LYS A 217 -29.73 -23.99 -6.85
C LYS A 217 -30.46 -22.77 -7.40
N THR A 218 -29.78 -21.64 -7.46
CA THR A 218 -30.25 -20.39 -8.05
C THR A 218 -29.39 -20.02 -9.25
N LYS A 219 -29.78 -18.99 -10.01
CA LYS A 219 -28.96 -18.50 -11.15
C LYS A 219 -27.53 -18.11 -10.74
N ARG A 220 -27.34 -17.61 -9.51
CA ARG A 220 -26.06 -17.01 -9.05
C ARG A 220 -25.34 -17.83 -7.96
N GLY A 221 -25.93 -18.93 -7.50
CA GLY A 221 -25.40 -19.74 -6.38
C GLY A 221 -26.48 -20.65 -5.80
N PHE A 222 -26.68 -20.61 -4.48
CA PHE A 222 -27.63 -21.48 -3.78
C PHE A 222 -28.43 -20.74 -2.70
N SER A 223 -29.53 -21.36 -2.29
CA SER A 223 -30.37 -20.93 -1.17
C SER A 223 -30.67 -22.14 -0.30
N ALA A 224 -30.08 -22.18 0.90
CA ALA A 224 -30.41 -23.16 1.93
C ALA A 224 -31.58 -22.65 2.78
N ALA A 225 -32.53 -23.52 3.09
CA ALA A 225 -33.67 -23.24 3.96
C ALA A 225 -33.56 -24.12 5.20
N PHE A 226 -33.56 -23.50 6.38
CA PHE A 226 -33.52 -24.14 7.68
C PHE A 226 -34.85 -23.93 8.42
N SER A 227 -35.20 -24.87 9.28
CA SER A 227 -36.37 -24.78 10.16
C SER A 227 -36.34 -23.47 10.97
N SER A 228 -37.42 -22.70 10.88
CA SER A 228 -37.56 -21.44 11.62
C SER A 228 -37.53 -21.67 13.12
N ALA A 229 -38.17 -22.73 13.62
CA ALA A 229 -38.22 -23.04 15.05
C ALA A 229 -36.80 -23.26 15.60
N THR A 230 -36.03 -24.12 14.91
CA THR A 230 -34.68 -24.48 15.30
C THR A 230 -33.70 -23.30 15.22
N CYS A 231 -33.79 -22.46 14.18
CA CYS A 231 -32.90 -21.32 14.04
C CYS A 231 -33.21 -20.20 15.04
N LEU A 232 -34.48 -19.93 15.34
CA LEU A 232 -34.86 -18.82 16.23
C LEU A 232 -34.58 -19.10 17.70
N GLU A 233 -34.54 -20.37 18.09
CA GLU A 233 -34.12 -20.82 19.43
C GLU A 233 -32.58 -20.93 19.56
N CYS A 234 -31.84 -20.77 18.47
CA CYS A 234 -30.38 -20.87 18.48
C CYS A 234 -29.73 -19.64 19.15
N GLU A 235 -28.94 -19.86 20.19
CA GLU A 235 -28.20 -18.80 20.91
C GLU A 235 -27.29 -17.99 19.97
N SER A 236 -26.73 -18.64 18.95
CA SER A 236 -25.82 -18.02 17.98
C SER A 236 -26.55 -17.31 16.83
N PHE A 237 -27.89 -17.23 16.83
CA PHE A 237 -28.66 -16.66 15.71
C PHE A 237 -28.26 -15.22 15.37
N LYS A 238 -27.89 -14.41 16.38
CA LYS A 238 -27.45 -13.02 16.19
C LYS A 238 -26.18 -12.89 15.32
N GLN A 239 -25.31 -13.89 15.37
CA GLN A 239 -24.06 -13.95 14.62
C GLN A 239 -24.18 -14.82 13.35
N CYS A 240 -25.31 -15.49 13.17
CA CYS A 240 -25.55 -16.42 12.07
C CYS A 240 -25.90 -15.64 10.78
N PRO A 241 -25.32 -16.01 9.61
CA PRO A 241 -25.62 -15.35 8.34
C PRO A 241 -27.01 -15.68 7.78
N VAL A 242 -27.76 -16.56 8.44
CA VAL A 242 -29.11 -16.97 8.04
C VAL A 242 -30.11 -15.85 8.34
N SER A 243 -30.93 -15.50 7.36
CA SER A 243 -31.96 -14.46 7.50
C SER A 243 -33.36 -15.06 7.71
N LYS A 244 -34.14 -14.51 8.65
CA LYS A 244 -35.53 -14.92 8.87
C LYS A 244 -36.40 -14.62 7.64
N GLY A 245 -37.08 -15.63 7.13
CA GLY A 245 -38.10 -15.49 6.08
C GLY A 245 -39.51 -15.76 6.60
N LYS A 246 -40.49 -15.79 5.69
CA LYS A 246 -41.91 -16.05 6.04
C LYS A 246 -42.18 -17.49 6.46
N LYS A 247 -41.49 -18.48 5.87
CA LYS A 247 -41.72 -19.92 6.08
C LYS A 247 -40.53 -20.64 6.73
N ALA A 248 -39.32 -20.18 6.46
CA ALA A 248 -38.07 -20.78 6.90
C ALA A 248 -37.03 -19.67 7.13
N CYS A 249 -35.92 -20.03 7.75
CA CYS A 249 -34.72 -19.20 7.86
C CYS A 249 -33.80 -19.54 6.67
N TYR A 250 -33.40 -18.53 5.89
CA TYR A 250 -32.71 -18.74 4.61
C TYR A 250 -31.26 -18.25 4.65
N TYR A 251 -30.34 -19.07 4.14
CA TYR A 251 -29.00 -18.62 3.79
C TYR A 251 -28.84 -18.63 2.27
N ARG A 252 -28.69 -17.44 1.67
CA ARG A 252 -28.43 -17.26 0.25
C ARG A 252 -26.97 -16.85 0.05
N TYR A 253 -26.28 -17.58 -0.83
CA TYR A 253 -24.87 -17.35 -1.12
C TYR A 253 -24.59 -17.63 -2.59
N LYS A 254 -23.60 -16.93 -3.14
CA LYS A 254 -23.18 -16.95 -4.55
C LYS A 254 -22.02 -17.92 -4.75
N LYS A 255 -21.71 -18.24 -6.01
CA LYS A 255 -20.52 -19.03 -6.37
C LYS A 255 -19.21 -18.43 -5.82
N LYS A 256 -19.07 -17.10 -5.89
CA LYS A 256 -17.96 -16.36 -5.26
C LYS A 256 -17.84 -16.66 -3.77
N ASP A 257 -18.95 -16.71 -3.04
CA ASP A 257 -18.92 -16.94 -1.60
C ASP A 257 -18.43 -18.36 -1.28
N ILE A 258 -18.76 -19.35 -2.13
CA ILE A 258 -18.26 -20.73 -2.02
C ILE A 258 -16.75 -20.78 -2.24
N ARG A 259 -16.22 -20.12 -3.28
CA ARG A 259 -14.78 -20.07 -3.54
C ARG A 259 -14.03 -19.44 -2.38
N LEU A 260 -14.52 -18.32 -1.86
CA LEU A 260 -13.95 -17.66 -0.69
C LEU A 260 -14.03 -18.53 0.58
N ALA A 261 -15.12 -19.28 0.76
CA ALA A 261 -15.26 -20.21 1.87
C ALA A 261 -14.21 -21.34 1.81
N ARG A 262 -14.05 -21.96 0.64
CA ARG A 262 -13.04 -23.00 0.41
C ARG A 262 -11.62 -22.47 0.58
N ARG A 263 -11.35 -21.24 0.10
CA ARG A 263 -10.04 -20.60 0.29
C ARG A 263 -9.72 -20.41 1.77
N ARG A 264 -10.66 -19.90 2.56
CA ARG A 264 -10.49 -19.77 4.02
C ARG A 264 -10.25 -21.12 4.72
N GLN A 265 -10.96 -22.16 4.31
CA GLN A 265 -10.71 -23.51 4.84
C GLN A 265 -9.32 -24.01 4.45
N HIS A 266 -8.88 -23.75 3.22
CA HIS A 266 -7.54 -24.11 2.75
C HIS A 266 -6.43 -23.31 3.45
N GLU A 267 -6.66 -22.04 3.77
CA GLU A 267 -5.71 -21.18 4.51
C GLU A 267 -5.31 -21.78 5.86
N GLU A 268 -6.21 -22.52 6.51
CA GLU A 268 -5.91 -23.20 7.77
C GLU A 268 -5.05 -24.45 7.63
N SER A 269 -4.93 -24.99 6.41
CA SER A 269 -4.14 -26.19 6.14
C SER A 269 -2.64 -25.95 6.33
N SER A 270 -1.94 -27.01 6.74
CA SER A 270 -0.47 -26.99 6.85
C SER A 270 0.19 -26.73 5.50
N ALA A 271 -0.36 -27.28 4.42
CA ALA A 271 0.14 -27.08 3.05
C ALA A 271 0.12 -25.60 2.64
N PHE A 272 -0.97 -24.89 2.92
CA PHE A 272 -1.04 -23.44 2.66
C PHE A 272 -0.01 -22.68 3.51
N LYS A 273 0.05 -22.95 4.82
CA LYS A 273 0.97 -22.27 5.75
C LYS A 273 2.43 -22.47 5.35
N GLU A 274 2.81 -23.69 4.97
CA GLU A 274 4.16 -24.03 4.53
C GLU A 274 4.55 -23.29 3.24
N LYS A 275 3.61 -23.10 2.33
CA LYS A 275 3.83 -22.39 1.08
C LYS A 275 3.84 -20.87 1.26
N TYR A 276 2.86 -20.35 1.99
CA TYR A 276 2.65 -18.93 2.18
C TYR A 276 3.75 -18.26 3.02
N ARG A 277 4.51 -19.02 3.83
CA ARG A 277 5.62 -18.47 4.64
C ARG A 277 6.67 -17.73 3.82
N TYR A 278 6.87 -18.11 2.55
CA TYR A 278 7.83 -17.47 1.65
C TYR A 278 7.45 -16.03 1.28
N ARG A 279 6.16 -15.67 1.37
CA ARG A 279 5.70 -14.29 1.14
C ARG A 279 6.41 -13.29 2.05
N ALA A 280 6.77 -13.67 3.28
CA ALA A 280 7.49 -12.80 4.20
C ALA A 280 8.84 -12.30 3.64
N GLY A 281 9.43 -13.02 2.67
CA GLY A 281 10.66 -12.61 1.98
C GLY A 281 10.55 -11.24 1.32
N VAL A 282 9.38 -10.89 0.76
CA VAL A 282 9.19 -9.60 0.08
C VAL A 282 9.31 -8.40 1.03
N GLU A 283 8.96 -8.58 2.31
CA GLU A 283 9.10 -7.53 3.33
C GLU A 283 10.58 -7.21 3.60
N ALA A 284 11.43 -8.24 3.63
CA ALA A 284 12.87 -8.09 3.73
C ALA A 284 13.43 -7.39 2.47
N THR A 285 12.91 -7.70 1.29
CA THR A 285 13.28 -7.05 0.03
C THR A 285 12.89 -5.59 -0.01
N MET A 286 11.67 -5.23 0.40
CA MET A 286 11.26 -3.83 0.52
C MET A 286 12.12 -3.06 1.52
N SER A 287 12.48 -3.69 2.63
CA SER A 287 13.37 -3.10 3.63
C SER A 287 14.79 -2.88 3.11
N GLU A 288 15.36 -3.86 2.40
CA GLU A 288 16.68 -3.75 1.78
C GLU A 288 16.68 -2.70 0.68
N TYR A 289 15.64 -2.69 -0.16
CA TYR A 289 15.46 -1.73 -1.23
C TYR A 289 15.42 -0.31 -0.71
N ASP A 290 14.63 -0.05 0.34
CA ASP A 290 14.58 1.26 0.99
C ASP A 290 15.92 1.63 1.64
N ARG A 291 16.46 0.78 2.51
CA ARG A 291 17.68 1.13 3.29
C ARG A 291 18.92 1.33 2.43
N ARG A 292 19.08 0.55 1.35
CA ARG A 292 20.26 0.65 0.48
C ARG A 292 20.15 1.76 -0.55
N THR A 293 18.93 2.09 -0.98
CA THR A 293 18.74 2.98 -2.14
C THR A 293 18.05 4.29 -1.79
N GLY A 294 17.38 4.39 -0.64
CA GLY A 294 16.58 5.54 -0.25
C GLY A 294 15.34 5.73 -1.12
N VAL A 295 14.73 4.64 -1.63
CA VAL A 295 13.59 4.74 -2.56
C VAL A 295 12.40 5.52 -1.98
N LYS A 296 12.20 5.52 -0.65
CA LYS A 296 11.12 6.29 -0.01
C LYS A 296 11.35 7.81 0.02
N HIS A 297 12.57 8.26 -0.25
CA HIS A 297 12.94 9.68 -0.19
C HIS A 297 13.66 10.10 -1.47
N LEU A 298 12.88 10.24 -2.55
CA LEU A 298 13.40 10.67 -3.84
C LEU A 298 13.52 12.20 -3.92
N ARG A 299 14.58 12.68 -4.57
CA ARG A 299 14.83 14.11 -4.84
C ARG A 299 14.35 14.51 -6.24
N VAL A 300 13.34 13.83 -6.74
CA VAL A 300 12.72 14.07 -8.05
C VAL A 300 11.21 14.17 -7.87
N ARG A 301 10.53 14.80 -8.82
CA ARG A 301 9.06 14.98 -8.86
C ARG A 301 8.52 14.58 -10.22
N GLY A 302 7.24 14.26 -10.28
CA GLY A 302 6.56 13.80 -11.49
C GLY A 302 6.76 12.31 -11.75
N MET A 303 5.70 11.67 -12.23
CA MET A 303 5.59 10.22 -12.38
C MET A 303 6.75 9.62 -13.18
N LYS A 304 7.15 10.25 -14.29
CA LYS A 304 8.23 9.76 -15.15
C LYS A 304 9.57 9.68 -14.43
N ALA A 305 9.94 10.73 -13.69
CA ALA A 305 11.21 10.80 -12.98
C ALA A 305 11.24 9.87 -11.76
N VAL A 306 10.13 9.81 -11.02
CA VAL A 306 9.94 8.90 -9.87
C VAL A 306 10.04 7.44 -10.34
N ARG A 307 9.32 7.08 -11.42
CA ARG A 307 9.37 5.74 -12.02
C ARG A 307 10.78 5.35 -12.45
N PHE A 308 11.46 6.23 -13.17
CA PHE A 308 12.85 6.00 -13.58
C PHE A 308 13.77 5.77 -12.37
N ALA A 309 13.67 6.64 -11.35
CA ALA A 309 14.49 6.53 -10.15
C ALA A 309 14.24 5.22 -9.38
N ALA A 310 12.99 4.80 -9.23
CA ALA A 310 12.63 3.53 -8.60
C ALA A 310 13.22 2.34 -9.37
N ILE A 311 12.95 2.25 -10.68
CA ILE A 311 13.44 1.14 -11.51
C ILE A 311 14.98 1.04 -11.45
N MET A 312 15.69 2.16 -11.61
CA MET A 312 17.15 2.17 -11.55
C MET A 312 17.70 1.72 -10.19
N LYS A 313 17.03 2.08 -9.10
CA LYS A 313 17.42 1.64 -7.75
C LYS A 313 17.19 0.13 -7.56
N ALA A 314 16.10 -0.41 -8.09
CA ALA A 314 15.82 -1.85 -8.05
C ALA A 314 16.83 -2.65 -8.89
N ILE A 315 17.18 -2.16 -10.08
CA ILE A 315 18.26 -2.74 -10.91
C ILE A 315 19.58 -2.72 -10.13
N GLY A 316 19.92 -1.61 -9.49
CA GLY A 316 21.10 -1.51 -8.63
C GLY A 316 21.11 -2.56 -7.51
N LEU A 317 19.97 -2.78 -6.85
CA LEU A 317 19.83 -3.82 -5.84
C LEU A 317 20.05 -5.22 -6.43
N ASN A 318 19.46 -5.53 -7.58
CA ASN A 318 19.68 -6.79 -8.28
C ASN A 318 21.17 -7.02 -8.61
N ILE A 319 21.89 -5.99 -9.08
CA ILE A 319 23.33 -6.07 -9.34
C ILE A 319 24.11 -6.38 -8.05
N PHE A 320 23.76 -5.74 -6.92
CA PHE A 320 24.38 -6.03 -5.63
C PHE A 320 24.14 -7.48 -5.18
N ARG A 321 22.90 -7.97 -5.32
CA ARG A 321 22.54 -9.35 -4.95
C ARG A 321 23.25 -10.37 -5.82
N ALA A 322 23.26 -10.16 -7.14
CA ALA A 322 23.98 -11.01 -8.09
C ALA A 322 25.50 -11.03 -7.80
N SER A 323 26.09 -9.87 -7.50
CA SER A 323 27.50 -9.76 -7.13
C SER A 323 27.82 -10.50 -5.83
N ARG A 324 26.97 -10.38 -4.80
CA ARG A 324 27.11 -11.09 -3.52
C ARG A 324 26.99 -12.60 -3.71
N HIS A 325 26.01 -13.04 -4.50
CA HIS A 325 25.81 -14.45 -4.82
C HIS A 325 27.03 -15.02 -5.57
N ARG A 326 27.53 -14.32 -6.61
CA ARG A 326 28.73 -14.74 -7.35
C ARG A 326 29.96 -14.85 -6.44
N ARG A 327 30.18 -13.89 -5.54
CA ARG A 327 31.29 -13.94 -4.56
C ARG A 327 31.19 -15.16 -3.63
N ARG A 328 30.00 -15.47 -3.13
CA ARG A 328 29.75 -16.66 -2.29
C ARG A 328 29.99 -17.98 -3.06
N LYS A 329 29.61 -18.02 -4.33
CA LYS A 329 29.83 -19.20 -5.19
C LYS A 329 31.32 -19.40 -5.49
N ASN A 330 32.07 -18.33 -5.74
CA ASN A 330 33.49 -18.38 -6.07
C ASN A 330 34.39 -18.58 -4.85
N ASN A 331 34.01 -18.03 -3.69
CA ASN A 331 34.66 -18.26 -2.41
C ASN A 331 33.62 -18.82 -1.43
N PRO A 332 33.34 -20.14 -1.48
CA PRO A 332 32.53 -20.75 -0.44
C PRO A 332 33.29 -20.58 0.87
N ILE A 333 32.88 -19.61 1.67
CA ILE A 333 33.46 -19.39 2.99
C ILE A 333 33.23 -20.71 3.76
N THR A 334 34.30 -21.50 3.95
CA THR A 334 34.38 -22.43 5.08
C THR A 334 34.13 -21.59 6.32
N PRO A 335 33.19 -21.97 7.21
CA PRO A 335 32.87 -21.18 8.39
C PRO A 335 34.13 -21.06 9.25
N GLN A 336 34.88 -19.97 9.10
CA GLN A 336 35.95 -19.60 10.00
C GLN A 336 35.28 -19.14 11.27
N GLY A 337 35.36 -19.98 12.30
CA GLY A 337 34.71 -19.76 13.59
C GLY A 337 34.99 -18.37 14.15
N GLY A 338 33.92 -17.71 14.60
CA GLY A 338 33.78 -16.79 15.74
C GLY A 338 34.70 -15.58 15.93
N ILE A 339 35.95 -15.60 15.46
CA ILE A 339 37.02 -14.70 15.91
C ILE A 339 37.11 -13.45 15.02
N TRP A 340 36.75 -13.55 13.75
CA TRP A 340 36.85 -12.39 12.83
C TRP A 340 35.73 -11.36 13.02
N LEU A 341 34.51 -11.80 13.37
CA LEU A 341 33.37 -10.91 13.65
C LEU A 341 33.56 -10.14 14.97
N THR A 342 34.16 -10.75 15.99
CA THR A 342 34.48 -10.07 17.24
C THR A 342 35.61 -9.05 17.05
N CYS A 343 36.64 -9.38 16.27
CA CYS A 343 37.69 -8.42 15.92
C CYS A 343 37.18 -7.24 15.09
N LEU A 344 36.27 -7.45 14.13
CA LEU A 344 35.67 -6.37 13.34
C LEU A 344 34.73 -5.49 14.18
N SER A 345 33.92 -6.09 15.06
CA SER A 345 33.07 -5.36 16.02
C SER A 345 33.91 -4.51 16.97
N PHE A 346 35.00 -5.08 17.51
CA PHE A 346 35.92 -4.37 18.38
C PHE A 346 36.62 -3.22 17.65
N TYR A 347 37.09 -3.46 16.43
CA TYR A 347 37.69 -2.44 15.58
C TYR A 347 36.71 -1.31 15.25
N SER A 348 35.46 -1.61 14.90
CA SER A 348 34.44 -0.58 14.65
C SER A 348 34.11 0.22 15.90
N HIS A 349 34.03 -0.44 17.06
CA HIS A 349 33.73 0.23 18.33
C HIS A 349 34.86 1.16 18.78
N VAL A 350 36.12 0.69 18.68
CA VAL A 350 37.31 1.51 18.98
C VAL A 350 37.41 2.69 18.01
N LYS A 351 37.17 2.47 16.72
CA LYS A 351 37.16 3.53 15.70
C LYS A 351 36.10 4.58 15.98
N GLU A 352 34.88 4.19 16.33
CA GLU A 352 33.81 5.14 16.69
C GLU A 352 34.13 5.91 17.96
N GLN A 353 34.71 5.28 18.98
CA GLN A 353 35.12 5.99 20.20
C GLN A 353 36.22 7.02 19.94
N ILE A 354 37.24 6.67 19.14
CA ILE A 354 38.32 7.59 18.76
C ILE A 354 37.76 8.77 17.95
N LEU A 355 36.89 8.52 16.97
CA LEU A 355 36.27 9.59 16.18
C LEU A 355 35.37 10.50 17.04
N ARG A 356 34.71 9.94 18.05
CA ARG A 356 33.88 10.71 19.01
C ARG A 356 34.74 11.61 19.90
N GLN A 357 35.86 11.10 20.42
CA GLN A 357 36.83 11.88 21.19
C GLN A 357 37.45 13.00 20.34
N ILE A 358 37.84 12.72 19.10
CA ILE A 358 38.36 13.73 18.16
C ILE A 358 37.33 14.84 17.91
N ARG A 359 36.04 14.49 17.72
CA ARG A 359 34.98 15.51 17.56
C ARG A 359 34.80 16.38 18.80
N ILE A 360 34.91 15.81 20.01
CA ILE A 360 34.85 16.57 21.27
C ILE A 360 36.03 17.53 21.38
N VAL A 361 37.25 17.08 21.07
CA VAL A 361 38.46 17.91 21.09
C VAL A 361 38.38 19.04 20.06
N ILE A 362 37.90 18.77 18.85
CA ILE A 362 37.68 19.79 17.81
C ILE A 362 36.64 20.82 18.28
N ALA A 363 35.54 20.39 18.90
CA ALA A 363 34.53 21.30 19.44
C ALA A 363 35.09 22.16 20.59
N PHE A 364 35.93 21.58 21.45
CA PHE A 364 36.56 22.30 22.56
C PHE A 364 37.59 23.34 22.06
N LEU A 365 38.40 22.99 21.05
CA LEU A 365 39.31 23.92 20.39
C LEU A 365 38.57 25.06 19.68
N ALA A 366 37.43 24.77 19.04
CA ALA A 366 36.59 25.78 18.39
C ALA A 366 35.98 26.79 19.40
N ILE A 367 35.75 26.37 20.65
CA ILE A 367 35.26 27.24 21.74
C ILE A 367 36.41 28.07 22.36
N LEU A 368 37.64 27.55 22.38
CA LEU A 368 38.81 28.24 22.95
C LEU A 368 39.48 29.23 21.97
N LEU A 369 39.37 29.01 20.66
CA LEU A 369 39.93 29.88 19.62
C LEU A 369 39.47 31.36 19.69
N PRO A 370 38.21 31.69 20.01
CA PRO A 370 37.78 33.08 20.23
C PRO A 370 38.32 33.70 21.53
N ILE A 371 38.61 32.88 22.56
CA ILE A 371 39.05 33.35 23.88
C ILE A 371 40.53 33.76 23.85
N PHE A 372 41.36 33.08 23.06
CA PHE A 372 42.76 33.47 22.85
C PHE A 372 42.91 34.69 21.93
N LYS A 373 42.01 34.88 20.97
CA LYS A 373 42.05 36.04 20.05
C LYS A 373 41.71 37.36 20.76
N ASN A 374 40.76 37.34 21.69
CA ASN A 374 40.40 38.53 22.49
C ASN A 374 41.43 38.92 23.56
N ARG A 375 42.43 38.09 23.85
CA ARG A 375 43.48 38.40 24.84
C ARG A 375 44.68 39.15 24.26
N GLN A 376 44.82 39.20 22.92
CA GLN A 376 45.86 39.99 22.24
C GLN A 376 45.43 41.42 21.87
N GLU A 377 44.13 41.76 21.95
CA GLU A 377 43.63 43.11 21.64
C GLU A 377 43.52 44.04 22.88
N MET A 378 43.98 43.64 24.07
CA MET A 378 44.02 44.49 25.28
C MET A 378 45.45 44.79 25.79
N GLN A 379 46.40 44.92 24.87
CA GLN A 379 47.68 45.58 25.16
C GLN A 379 48.01 46.57 24.04
N PHE A 380 47.37 47.73 24.07
CA PHE A 380 47.92 49.04 23.71
C PHE A 380 47.07 50.15 24.32
#